data_AF-A0A6A6S5C0-F1
#
_entry.id   AF-A0A6A6S5C0-F1
#
_cell.length_a   1.000
_cell.length_b   1.000
_cell.length_c   1.000
_cell.angle_alpha   90.00
_cell.angle_beta   90.00
_cell.angle_gamma   90.00
#
_symmetry.space_group_name_H-M   'P 1'
#
loop_
_entity.id
_entity.type
_entity.pdbx_description
1 polymer ?
#
loop_
_entity_poly.entity_id
_entity_poly.type
_entity_poly.pdbx_seq_one_letter_code
_entity_poly.pdbx_strand_id
1 'polypeptide(L)'
;MTVLRFALPALAAAGSAYAASCSTSATATISNSGDASAIASCSTYSGSIAVATGMSDDLMLGSLKEISGDLIIEKNSNIKRVQADSLETITGEFRLNDDSQLAGLQFAKLNKVKSLTLTGLASLRELTFGSEVTECEKLDIENTQLQNLNGINLKKASSIIIANNPAINNISMQLTNLTGALDLSYNNADVMVQFPLLEAAQNISVRAVGNLSLPSLSTVDPGSFGIFSSKMESFYAPNLTTVAQALTIVDNNKMKNLSFVSLTDVKGSFLIENNTALSVLTDLPKLKNVGAALDISGNLTE
;
A
#
# COMPACT_ATOMS: atom_id res chain seq x y z
N MET A 1 -43.15 -3.44 -68.72
CA MET A 1 -44.07 -4.08 -67.75
C MET A 1 -43.59 -5.51 -67.60
N THR A 2 -43.09 -6.01 -66.48
CA THR A 2 -43.32 -5.67 -65.07
C THR A 2 -42.11 -6.20 -64.29
N VAL A 3 -41.46 -5.37 -63.48
CA VAL A 3 -40.33 -5.77 -62.62
C VAL A 3 -40.92 -6.36 -61.34
N LEU A 4 -40.82 -7.67 -61.16
CA LEU A 4 -41.25 -8.35 -59.93
C LEU A 4 -40.16 -8.15 -58.87
N ARG A 5 -40.38 -7.21 -57.94
CA ARG A 5 -39.54 -7.00 -56.76
C ARG A 5 -39.91 -8.03 -55.71
N PHE A 6 -39.03 -9.00 -55.46
CA PHE A 6 -39.10 -9.85 -54.27
C PHE A 6 -38.61 -9.04 -53.06
N ALA A 7 -39.50 -8.75 -52.12
CA ALA A 7 -39.15 -8.19 -50.83
C ALA A 7 -38.51 -9.31 -49.98
N LEU A 8 -37.23 -9.16 -49.65
CA LEU A 8 -36.59 -9.95 -48.59
C LEU A 8 -37.21 -9.53 -47.25
N PRO A 9 -37.66 -10.46 -46.40
CA PRO A 9 -37.94 -10.13 -45.01
C PRO A 9 -36.60 -9.81 -44.33
N ALA A 10 -36.41 -8.54 -43.96
CA ALA A 10 -35.34 -8.14 -43.08
C ALA A 10 -35.58 -8.78 -41.71
N LEU A 11 -34.80 -9.80 -41.38
CA LEU A 11 -34.73 -10.38 -40.05
C LEU A 11 -34.12 -9.32 -39.13
N ALA A 12 -34.97 -8.59 -38.41
CA ALA A 12 -34.52 -7.72 -37.34
C ALA A 12 -33.91 -8.61 -36.26
N ALA A 13 -32.58 -8.69 -36.24
CA ALA A 13 -31.85 -9.18 -35.08
C ALA A 13 -32.12 -8.19 -33.94
N ALA A 14 -33.14 -8.48 -33.14
CA ALA A 14 -33.27 -7.89 -31.82
C ALA A 14 -32.01 -8.30 -31.07
N GLY A 15 -31.03 -7.40 -31.00
CA GLY A 15 -29.92 -7.53 -30.08
C GLY A 15 -30.51 -7.56 -28.69
N SER A 16 -30.69 -8.74 -28.12
CA SER A 16 -30.87 -8.91 -26.70
C SER A 16 -29.61 -8.33 -26.06
N ALA A 17 -29.71 -7.09 -25.57
CA ALA A 17 -28.79 -6.57 -24.57
C ALA A 17 -28.88 -7.57 -23.43
N TYR A 18 -27.88 -8.44 -23.30
CA TYR A 18 -27.74 -9.28 -22.13
C TYR A 18 -27.60 -8.30 -20.97
N ALA A 19 -28.64 -8.18 -20.14
CA ALA A 19 -28.49 -7.52 -18.85
C ALA A 19 -27.35 -8.25 -18.15
N ALA A 20 -26.29 -7.53 -17.79
CA ALA A 20 -25.22 -8.15 -17.02
C ALA A 20 -25.83 -8.78 -15.78
N SER A 21 -25.53 -10.06 -15.56
CA SER A 21 -25.78 -10.65 -14.26
C SER A 21 -24.89 -9.90 -13.27
N CYS A 22 -25.49 -9.15 -12.34
CA CYS A 22 -24.79 -8.48 -11.24
C CYS A 22 -24.29 -9.47 -10.17
N SER A 23 -24.29 -10.76 -10.50
CA SER A 23 -23.89 -11.84 -9.61
C SER A 23 -23.31 -13.00 -10.43
N THR A 24 -22.24 -13.58 -9.93
CA THR A 24 -21.59 -14.76 -10.50
C THR A 24 -20.84 -15.49 -9.39
N SER A 25 -20.84 -16.83 -9.44
CA SER A 25 -20.01 -17.64 -8.55
C SER A 25 -18.55 -17.71 -9.02
N ALA A 26 -18.30 -17.45 -10.30
CA ALA A 26 -16.97 -17.36 -10.92
C ALA A 26 -16.56 -15.88 -11.12
N THR A 27 -15.33 -15.61 -11.52
CA THR A 27 -14.86 -14.25 -11.84
C THR A 27 -15.40 -13.76 -13.19
N ALA A 28 -16.01 -12.58 -13.23
CA ALA A 28 -16.36 -11.95 -14.50
C ALA A 28 -15.15 -11.31 -15.16
N THR A 29 -15.01 -11.48 -16.47
CA THR A 29 -13.91 -10.92 -17.25
C THR A 29 -14.40 -9.76 -18.11
N ILE A 30 -13.81 -8.59 -17.94
CA ILE A 30 -14.00 -7.43 -18.81
C ILE A 30 -12.99 -7.54 -19.96
N SER A 31 -13.47 -7.83 -21.16
CA SER A 31 -12.63 -7.97 -22.37
C SER A 31 -12.76 -6.79 -23.33
N ASN A 32 -13.77 -5.94 -23.13
CA ASN A 32 -14.00 -4.72 -23.89
C ASN A 32 -14.85 -3.71 -23.09
N SER A 33 -15.02 -2.51 -23.64
CA SER A 33 -15.83 -1.44 -23.03
C SER A 33 -17.33 -1.76 -22.87
N GLY A 34 -17.87 -2.68 -23.68
CA GLY A 34 -19.24 -3.18 -23.55
C GLY A 34 -19.42 -4.00 -22.26
N ASP A 35 -18.47 -4.87 -21.93
CA ASP A 35 -18.49 -5.65 -20.69
C ASP A 35 -18.41 -4.74 -19.46
N ALA A 36 -17.54 -3.73 -19.51
CA ALA A 36 -17.41 -2.71 -18.46
C ALA A 36 -18.73 -1.95 -18.26
N SER A 37 -19.36 -1.52 -19.35
CA SER A 37 -20.65 -0.81 -19.32
C SER A 37 -21.78 -1.68 -18.75
N ALA A 38 -21.76 -2.98 -19.05
CA ALA A 38 -22.75 -3.92 -18.54
C ALA A 38 -22.61 -4.08 -17.02
N ILE A 39 -21.40 -4.25 -16.50
CA ILE A 39 -21.13 -4.29 -15.05
C ILE A 39 -21.44 -2.95 -14.37
N ALA A 40 -21.14 -1.83 -15.03
CA ALA A 40 -21.38 -0.49 -14.51
C ALA A 40 -22.86 -0.17 -14.27
N SER A 41 -23.78 -0.94 -14.88
CA SER A 41 -25.23 -0.85 -14.64
C SER A 41 -25.67 -1.40 -13.28
N CYS A 42 -24.82 -2.20 -12.62
CA CYS A 42 -25.06 -2.74 -11.30
C CYS A 42 -24.77 -1.68 -10.22
N SER A 43 -25.57 -1.66 -9.15
CA SER A 43 -25.19 -0.94 -7.92
C SER A 43 -24.21 -1.74 -7.08
N THR A 44 -24.38 -3.07 -7.02
CA THR A 44 -23.50 -4.01 -6.32
C THR A 44 -23.21 -5.16 -7.27
N TYR A 45 -21.95 -5.57 -7.33
CA TYR A 45 -21.52 -6.76 -8.06
C TYR A 45 -21.14 -7.88 -7.10
N SER A 46 -21.94 -8.93 -7.05
CA SER A 46 -21.70 -10.08 -6.18
C SER A 46 -20.80 -11.11 -6.87
N GLY A 47 -19.50 -10.96 -6.68
CA GLY A 47 -18.44 -11.80 -7.25
C GLY A 47 -17.16 -11.01 -7.48
N SER A 48 -16.13 -11.64 -8.03
CA SER A 48 -14.90 -10.95 -8.45
C SER A 48 -14.98 -10.50 -9.90
N ILE A 49 -14.28 -9.42 -10.24
CA ILE A 49 -14.13 -8.85 -11.57
C ILE A 49 -12.64 -8.85 -11.92
N ALA A 50 -12.30 -9.32 -13.12
CA ALA A 50 -10.97 -9.22 -13.70
C ALA A 50 -11.02 -8.54 -15.07
N VAL A 51 -9.99 -7.77 -15.43
CA VAL A 51 -9.82 -7.23 -16.79
C VAL A 51 -8.93 -8.17 -17.59
N ALA A 52 -9.35 -8.49 -18.81
CA ALA A 52 -8.56 -9.32 -19.72
C ALA A 52 -7.21 -8.64 -20.02
N THR A 53 -6.12 -9.42 -19.96
CA THR A 53 -4.76 -8.92 -20.19
C THR A 53 -4.58 -8.33 -21.59
N GLY A 54 -3.74 -7.29 -21.70
CA GLY A 54 -3.46 -6.62 -22.97
C GLY A 54 -4.59 -5.70 -23.45
N MET A 55 -5.61 -5.43 -22.63
CA MET A 55 -6.60 -4.41 -22.91
C MET A 55 -5.92 -3.05 -23.07
N SER A 56 -6.45 -2.24 -23.99
CA SER A 56 -5.97 -0.88 -24.27
C SER A 56 -6.97 0.22 -23.93
N ASP A 57 -8.24 -0.14 -23.77
CA ASP A 57 -9.30 0.82 -23.54
C ASP A 57 -9.30 1.25 -22.06
N ASP A 58 -9.54 2.54 -21.81
CA ASP A 58 -9.74 3.03 -20.46
C ASP A 58 -10.94 2.32 -19.80
N LEU A 59 -10.81 2.02 -18.50
CA LEU A 59 -11.82 1.29 -17.75
C LEU A 59 -12.72 2.25 -16.98
N MET A 60 -14.03 2.16 -17.20
CA MET A 60 -15.03 2.94 -16.45
C MET A 60 -16.08 1.99 -15.86
N LEU A 61 -16.18 1.95 -14.52
CA LEU A 61 -17.14 1.11 -13.79
C LEU A 61 -18.40 1.88 -13.34
N GLY A 62 -18.55 3.13 -13.80
CA GLY A 62 -19.77 3.93 -13.71
C GLY A 62 -20.35 4.05 -12.30
N SER A 63 -21.61 3.62 -12.14
CA SER A 63 -22.38 3.76 -10.90
C SER A 63 -22.19 2.64 -9.89
N LEU A 64 -21.29 1.69 -10.15
CA LEU A 64 -21.01 0.59 -9.25
C LEU A 64 -20.53 1.12 -7.89
N LYS A 65 -21.19 0.68 -6.82
CA LYS A 65 -20.90 1.10 -5.45
C LYS A 65 -20.15 0.05 -4.64
N GLU A 66 -20.39 -1.22 -4.93
CA GLU A 66 -19.77 -2.32 -4.19
C GLU A 66 -19.38 -3.47 -5.12
N ILE A 67 -18.21 -4.05 -4.85
CA ILE A 67 -17.79 -5.36 -5.37
C ILE A 67 -17.62 -6.30 -4.17
N SER A 68 -18.42 -7.36 -4.10
CA SER A 68 -18.38 -8.34 -3.00
C SER A 68 -17.28 -9.40 -3.16
N GLY A 69 -16.30 -9.14 -4.03
CA GLY A 69 -15.11 -9.95 -4.28
C GLY A 69 -13.94 -9.06 -4.65
N ASP A 70 -13.11 -9.53 -5.59
CA ASP A 70 -11.89 -8.83 -6.02
C ASP A 70 -12.14 -7.95 -7.25
N LEU A 71 -11.34 -6.91 -7.41
CA LEU A 71 -11.16 -6.16 -8.65
C LEU A 71 -9.70 -6.31 -9.09
N ILE A 72 -9.47 -7.08 -10.16
CA ILE A 72 -8.13 -7.42 -10.65
C ILE A 72 -7.92 -6.81 -12.03
N ILE A 73 -6.91 -5.95 -12.14
CA ILE A 73 -6.49 -5.34 -13.40
C ILE A 73 -5.00 -5.60 -13.49
N GLU A 74 -4.57 -6.41 -14.47
CA GLU A 74 -3.16 -6.74 -14.59
C GLU A 74 -2.70 -6.90 -16.04
N LYS A 75 -1.43 -6.54 -16.27
CA LYS A 75 -0.73 -6.67 -17.56
C LYS A 75 -1.45 -5.94 -18.69
N ASN A 76 -2.00 -4.76 -18.41
CA ASN A 76 -2.66 -3.89 -19.39
C ASN A 76 -1.85 -2.61 -19.58
N SER A 77 -0.65 -2.75 -20.13
CA SER A 77 0.30 -1.64 -20.30
C SER A 77 -0.16 -0.51 -21.25
N ASN A 78 -1.37 -0.58 -21.81
CA ASN A 78 -1.95 0.46 -22.66
C ASN A 78 -3.16 1.17 -22.02
N ILE A 79 -3.70 0.66 -20.90
CA ILE A 79 -4.77 1.36 -20.17
C ILE A 79 -4.16 2.61 -19.54
N LYS A 80 -4.78 3.77 -19.78
CA LYS A 80 -4.29 5.06 -19.28
C LYS A 80 -5.10 5.56 -18.08
N ARG A 81 -6.37 5.16 -18.00
CA ARG A 81 -7.27 5.54 -16.92
C ARG A 81 -8.14 4.38 -16.46
N VAL A 82 -8.30 4.29 -15.14
CA VAL A 82 -9.31 3.46 -14.48
C VAL A 82 -10.15 4.37 -13.58
N GLN A 83 -11.46 4.36 -13.76
CA GLN A 83 -12.41 5.23 -13.04
C GLN A 83 -13.59 4.44 -12.48
N ALA A 84 -13.85 4.62 -11.19
CA ALA A 84 -15.02 4.09 -10.48
C ALA A 84 -15.41 5.04 -9.33
N ASP A 85 -15.83 6.27 -9.68
CA ASP A 85 -16.10 7.33 -8.70
C ASP A 85 -17.19 7.00 -7.68
N SER A 86 -18.12 6.11 -8.03
CA SER A 86 -19.19 5.69 -7.13
C SER A 86 -18.80 4.52 -6.23
N LEU A 87 -17.67 3.86 -6.49
CA LEU A 87 -17.28 2.64 -5.79
C LEU A 87 -16.81 2.99 -4.39
N GLU A 88 -17.52 2.48 -3.41
CA GLU A 88 -17.30 2.72 -1.98
C GLU A 88 -16.54 1.56 -1.33
N THR A 89 -16.87 0.32 -1.72
CA THR A 89 -16.33 -0.89 -1.07
C THR A 89 -15.92 -1.98 -2.07
N ILE A 90 -14.75 -2.57 -1.82
CA ILE A 90 -14.30 -3.84 -2.41
C ILE A 90 -14.04 -4.81 -1.26
N THR A 91 -14.83 -5.87 -1.10
CA THR A 91 -14.67 -6.76 0.07
C THR A 91 -13.47 -7.70 -0.04
N GLY A 92 -12.94 -7.88 -1.25
CA GLY A 92 -11.72 -8.62 -1.55
C GLY A 92 -10.53 -7.72 -1.86
N GLU A 93 -9.70 -8.17 -2.79
CA GLU A 93 -8.52 -7.45 -3.24
C GLU A 93 -8.84 -6.44 -4.35
N PHE A 94 -8.28 -5.24 -4.24
CA PHE A 94 -8.09 -4.36 -5.39
C PHE A 94 -6.63 -4.45 -5.85
N ARG A 95 -6.40 -5.06 -7.03
CA ARG A 95 -5.08 -5.26 -7.61
C ARG A 95 -4.93 -4.50 -8.92
N LEU A 96 -3.88 -3.71 -8.99
CA LEU A 96 -3.33 -3.12 -10.20
C LEU A 96 -1.88 -3.58 -10.32
N ASN A 97 -1.56 -4.30 -11.39
CA ASN A 97 -0.24 -4.92 -11.55
C ASN A 97 0.24 -4.88 -13.01
N ASP A 98 1.42 -4.32 -13.25
CA ASP A 98 2.03 -4.20 -14.59
C ASP A 98 1.20 -3.37 -15.61
N ASP A 99 0.39 -2.44 -15.11
CA ASP A 99 -0.37 -1.47 -15.92
C ASP A 99 0.45 -0.18 -16.13
N SER A 100 1.62 -0.32 -16.75
CA SER A 100 2.68 0.70 -16.75
C SER A 100 2.33 2.08 -17.34
N GLN A 101 1.31 2.19 -18.19
CA GLN A 101 0.81 3.47 -18.74
C GLN A 101 -0.35 4.08 -17.95
N LEU A 102 -0.84 3.41 -16.91
CA LEU A 102 -1.90 3.93 -16.06
C LEU A 102 -1.43 5.22 -15.39
N ALA A 103 -2.08 6.33 -15.74
CA ALA A 103 -1.75 7.66 -15.22
C ALA A 103 -2.90 8.28 -14.43
N GLY A 104 -4.14 7.84 -14.67
CA GLY A 104 -5.32 8.29 -13.91
C GLY A 104 -5.99 7.13 -13.17
N LEU A 105 -5.98 7.20 -11.84
CA LEU A 105 -6.67 6.23 -10.99
C LEU A 105 -7.70 6.95 -10.11
N GLN A 106 -8.98 6.88 -10.50
CA GLN A 106 -10.03 7.72 -9.93
C GLN A 106 -11.12 6.92 -9.21
N PHE A 107 -11.12 6.99 -7.88
CA PHE A 107 -12.05 6.28 -7.00
C PHE A 107 -12.49 7.23 -5.88
N ALA A 108 -13.26 8.27 -6.24
CA ALA A 108 -13.60 9.36 -5.33
C ALA A 108 -14.26 8.92 -4.01
N LYS A 109 -15.00 7.81 -4.00
CA LYS A 109 -15.73 7.31 -2.84
C LYS A 109 -15.13 6.08 -2.16
N LEU A 110 -14.04 5.51 -2.69
CA LEU A 110 -13.49 4.27 -2.15
C LEU A 110 -12.93 4.53 -0.75
N ASN A 111 -13.52 3.86 0.24
CA ASN A 111 -13.12 4.00 1.64
C ASN A 111 -12.68 2.68 2.26
N LYS A 112 -13.12 1.56 1.68
CA LYS A 112 -12.92 0.21 2.21
C LYS A 112 -12.48 -0.77 1.14
N VAL A 113 -11.35 -1.42 1.38
CA VAL A 113 -10.84 -2.53 0.58
C VAL A 113 -10.19 -3.55 1.51
N LYS A 114 -10.31 -4.86 1.29
CA LYS A 114 -9.61 -5.81 2.18
C LYS A 114 -8.10 -5.79 1.95
N SER A 115 -7.67 -5.82 0.69
CA SER A 115 -6.25 -5.73 0.32
C SER A 115 -6.08 -4.82 -0.90
N LEU A 116 -5.13 -3.91 -0.83
CA LEU A 116 -4.81 -2.98 -1.92
C LEU A 116 -3.39 -3.24 -2.40
N THR A 117 -3.27 -3.67 -3.66
CA THR A 117 -2.01 -3.99 -4.31
C THR A 117 -1.82 -3.09 -5.53
N LEU A 118 -0.81 -2.21 -5.49
CA LEU A 118 -0.45 -1.27 -6.54
C LEU A 118 0.99 -1.51 -6.96
N THR A 119 1.22 -2.31 -7.99
CA THR A 119 2.55 -2.76 -8.39
C THR A 119 2.85 -2.49 -9.87
N GLY A 120 4.06 -2.01 -10.17
CA GLY A 120 4.49 -1.82 -11.57
C GLY A 120 3.78 -0.68 -12.31
N LEU A 121 3.36 0.36 -11.58
CA LEU A 121 2.59 1.50 -12.10
C LEU A 121 3.50 2.67 -12.46
N ALA A 122 4.32 2.49 -13.51
CA ALA A 122 5.38 3.41 -13.90
C ALA A 122 4.92 4.81 -14.35
N SER A 123 3.63 5.02 -14.62
CA SER A 123 3.07 6.32 -15.02
C SER A 123 2.17 6.97 -13.95
N LEU A 124 1.81 6.24 -12.90
CA LEU A 124 0.89 6.70 -11.87
C LEU A 124 1.62 7.58 -10.87
N ARG A 125 1.21 8.86 -10.77
CA ARG A 125 1.88 9.88 -9.93
C ARG A 125 1.11 10.26 -8.67
N GLU A 126 -0.20 10.10 -8.70
CA GLU A 126 -1.09 10.45 -7.61
C GLU A 126 -2.25 9.45 -7.54
N LEU A 127 -2.79 9.30 -6.33
CA LEU A 127 -4.03 8.60 -6.10
C LEU A 127 -5.17 9.62 -6.04
N THR A 128 -6.32 9.30 -6.65
CA THR A 128 -7.53 10.12 -6.52
C THR A 128 -8.59 9.36 -5.71
N PHE A 129 -8.22 8.97 -4.49
CA PHE A 129 -9.10 8.33 -3.50
C PHE A 129 -9.70 9.41 -2.59
N GLY A 130 -10.70 10.12 -3.10
CA GLY A 130 -11.20 11.37 -2.49
C GLY A 130 -11.78 11.23 -1.08
N SER A 131 -12.29 10.06 -0.71
CA SER A 131 -12.87 9.78 0.61
C SER A 131 -11.90 9.15 1.60
N GLU A 132 -10.63 8.97 1.19
CA GLU A 132 -9.59 8.22 1.89
C GLU A 132 -9.94 6.74 2.14
N VAL A 133 -9.07 5.83 1.70
CA VAL A 133 -9.11 4.44 2.14
C VAL A 133 -8.68 4.41 3.60
N THR A 134 -9.60 4.05 4.50
CA THR A 134 -9.38 4.01 5.95
C THR A 134 -9.43 2.60 6.53
N GLU A 135 -10.10 1.69 5.83
CA GLU A 135 -10.17 0.26 6.13
C GLU A 135 -9.42 -0.53 5.05
N CYS A 136 -8.23 -1.03 5.37
CA CYS A 136 -7.42 -1.92 4.54
C CYS A 136 -6.55 -2.83 5.40
N GLU A 137 -6.68 -4.15 5.26
CA GLU A 137 -5.90 -5.11 6.05
C GLU A 137 -4.47 -5.26 5.52
N LYS A 138 -4.28 -5.19 4.20
CA LYS A 138 -2.98 -5.32 3.55
C LYS A 138 -2.78 -4.23 2.51
N LEU A 139 -1.76 -3.43 2.69
CA LEU A 139 -1.33 -2.43 1.72
C LEU A 139 -0.01 -2.85 1.12
N ASP A 140 0.04 -2.92 -0.20
CA ASP A 140 1.22 -3.26 -0.97
C ASP A 140 1.38 -2.27 -2.13
N ILE A 141 2.41 -1.43 -2.07
CA ILE A 141 2.71 -0.41 -3.09
C ILE A 141 4.17 -0.54 -3.50
N GLU A 142 4.39 -1.07 -4.70
CA GLU A 142 5.75 -1.30 -5.21
C GLU A 142 5.97 -0.81 -6.63
N ASN A 143 7.18 -0.31 -6.89
CA ASN A 143 7.62 0.04 -8.26
C ASN A 143 6.68 1.04 -8.95
N THR A 144 6.23 2.07 -8.23
CA THR A 144 5.36 3.13 -8.75
C THR A 144 6.09 4.46 -8.89
N GLN A 145 5.45 5.43 -9.56
CA GLN A 145 5.88 6.83 -9.61
C GLN A 145 5.04 7.75 -8.70
N LEU A 146 4.33 7.17 -7.72
CA LEU A 146 3.53 7.94 -6.78
C LEU A 146 4.42 8.95 -6.04
N GLN A 147 3.93 10.17 -5.87
CA GLN A 147 4.67 11.21 -5.15
C GLN A 147 4.36 11.24 -3.64
N ASN A 148 3.18 10.74 -3.28
CA ASN A 148 2.67 10.63 -1.92
C ASN A 148 1.55 9.58 -1.90
N LEU A 149 1.03 9.28 -0.71
CA LEU A 149 -0.08 8.35 -0.51
C LEU A 149 -1.38 9.07 -0.08
N ASN A 150 -1.56 10.33 -0.48
CA ASN A 150 -2.81 11.04 -0.19
C ASN A 150 -4.01 10.24 -0.71
N GLY A 151 -5.06 10.13 0.11
CA GLY A 151 -6.18 9.23 -0.18
C GLY A 151 -6.04 7.82 0.44
N ILE A 152 -4.97 7.54 1.19
CA ILE A 152 -4.86 6.36 2.05
C ILE A 152 -4.50 6.80 3.47
N ASN A 153 -5.37 6.49 4.43
CA ASN A 153 -5.21 6.90 5.84
C ASN A 153 -5.70 5.80 6.78
N LEU A 154 -4.94 4.71 6.84
CA LEU A 154 -5.34 3.50 7.55
C LEU A 154 -5.32 3.69 9.06
N LYS A 155 -6.36 3.18 9.74
CA LYS A 155 -6.41 3.14 11.22
C LYS A 155 -5.72 1.93 11.81
N LYS A 156 -5.84 0.78 11.14
CA LYS A 156 -5.24 -0.51 11.49
C LYS A 156 -4.87 -1.25 10.21
N ALA A 157 -3.84 -2.07 10.25
CA ALA A 157 -3.48 -2.98 9.17
C ALA A 157 -2.81 -4.24 9.73
N SER A 158 -2.77 -5.29 8.93
CA SER A 158 -1.96 -6.49 9.18
C SER A 158 -0.63 -6.45 8.44
N SER A 159 -0.55 -5.76 7.30
CA SER A 159 0.69 -5.63 6.53
C SER A 159 0.69 -4.31 5.77
N ILE A 160 1.84 -3.63 5.81
CA ILE A 160 2.11 -2.45 4.98
C ILE A 160 3.48 -2.66 4.36
N ILE A 161 3.52 -2.81 3.03
CA ILE A 161 4.72 -2.90 2.23
C ILE A 161 4.69 -1.71 1.27
N ILE A 162 5.70 -0.84 1.38
CA ILE A 162 5.88 0.29 0.47
C ILE A 162 7.34 0.26 0.04
N ALA A 163 7.59 -0.25 -1.16
CA ALA A 163 8.96 -0.52 -1.62
C ALA A 163 9.24 -0.04 -3.04
N ASN A 164 10.49 0.35 -3.32
CA ASN A 164 10.95 0.70 -4.67
C ASN A 164 10.15 1.85 -5.31
N ASN A 165 9.72 2.85 -4.52
CA ASN A 165 8.99 4.01 -5.01
C ASN A 165 9.85 5.29 -4.91
N PRO A 166 10.73 5.55 -5.90
CA PRO A 166 11.71 6.63 -5.81
C PRO A 166 11.10 8.04 -5.81
N ALA A 167 9.83 8.18 -6.23
CA ALA A 167 9.14 9.46 -6.27
C ALA A 167 8.38 9.79 -4.96
N ILE A 168 8.11 8.82 -4.08
CA ILE A 168 7.30 9.04 -2.87
C ILE A 168 8.09 9.86 -1.87
N ASN A 169 7.73 11.13 -1.67
CA ASN A 169 8.40 12.02 -0.73
C ASN A 169 7.71 12.08 0.65
N ASN A 170 6.49 11.56 0.78
CA ASN A 170 5.73 11.56 2.02
C ASN A 170 4.88 10.29 2.17
N ILE A 171 5.00 9.65 3.33
CA ILE A 171 4.20 8.52 3.79
C ILE A 171 3.70 8.88 5.19
N SER A 172 2.40 9.15 5.34
CA SER A 172 1.82 9.54 6.62
C SER A 172 0.42 8.95 6.78
N MET A 173 0.17 8.31 7.93
CA MET A 173 -1.13 7.72 8.26
C MET A 173 -1.39 7.78 9.77
N GLN A 174 -2.67 7.85 10.15
CA GLN A 174 -3.12 7.79 11.56
C GLN A 174 -3.23 6.34 12.07
N LEU A 175 -2.26 5.50 11.69
CA LEU A 175 -2.21 4.08 12.03
C LEU A 175 -1.99 3.93 13.54
N THR A 176 -2.83 3.14 14.20
CA THR A 176 -2.76 2.89 15.66
C THR A 176 -2.12 1.55 16.00
N ASN A 177 -2.38 0.53 15.17
CA ASN A 177 -1.92 -0.83 15.42
C ASN A 177 -1.59 -1.54 14.10
N LEU A 178 -0.49 -2.28 14.10
CA LEU A 178 -0.06 -3.10 12.99
C LEU A 178 0.15 -4.55 13.44
N THR A 179 -0.76 -5.44 13.07
CA THR A 179 -0.74 -6.85 13.52
C THR A 179 0.15 -7.74 12.65
N GLY A 180 1.13 -7.17 11.96
CA GLY A 180 2.10 -7.88 11.14
C GLY A 180 3.25 -6.95 10.75
N ALA A 181 3.66 -6.97 9.48
CA ALA A 181 4.89 -6.30 9.04
C ALA A 181 4.65 -4.87 8.53
N LEU A 182 5.53 -3.95 8.94
CA LEU A 182 5.82 -2.70 8.26
C LEU A 182 7.14 -2.86 7.52
N ASP A 183 7.10 -2.88 6.19
CA ASP A 183 8.28 -2.84 5.33
C ASP A 183 8.29 -1.54 4.53
N LEU A 184 9.31 -0.71 4.76
CA LEU A 184 9.56 0.50 4.01
C LEU A 184 10.97 0.41 3.43
N SER A 185 11.08 0.15 2.13
CA SER A 185 12.38 -0.12 1.52
C SER A 185 12.58 0.55 0.17
N TYR A 186 13.74 1.18 -0.04
CA TYR A 186 14.13 1.76 -1.35
C TYR A 186 13.11 2.77 -1.93
N ASN A 187 12.46 3.54 -1.06
CA ASN A 187 11.64 4.68 -1.47
C ASN A 187 12.54 5.91 -1.74
N ASN A 188 11.94 7.08 -1.99
CA ASN A 188 12.71 8.31 -2.13
C ASN A 188 13.70 8.48 -0.95
N ALA A 189 14.94 8.85 -1.26
CA ALA A 189 16.00 8.98 -0.29
C ALA A 189 15.72 10.02 0.81
N ASP A 190 14.85 10.99 0.54
CA ASP A 190 14.43 12.06 1.45
C ASP A 190 12.97 11.88 1.93
N VAL A 191 12.39 10.69 1.75
CA VAL A 191 11.01 10.40 2.16
C VAL A 191 10.79 10.71 3.63
N MET A 192 9.74 11.48 3.92
CA MET A 192 9.23 11.70 5.27
C MET A 192 8.22 10.61 5.62
N VAL A 193 8.49 9.86 6.68
CA VAL A 193 7.60 8.78 7.15
C VAL A 193 7.07 9.12 8.54
N GLN A 194 5.75 9.17 8.70
CA GLN A 194 5.10 9.57 9.96
C GLN A 194 3.94 8.64 10.30
N PHE A 195 4.06 7.92 11.41
CA PHE A 195 2.95 7.18 12.03
C PHE A 195 2.77 7.67 13.47
N PRO A 196 2.19 8.87 13.68
CA PRO A 196 2.19 9.54 14.97
C PRO A 196 1.43 8.77 16.06
N LEU A 197 0.46 7.93 15.69
CA LEU A 197 -0.39 7.20 16.62
C LEU A 197 -0.05 5.71 16.72
N LEU A 198 1.00 5.22 16.05
CA LEU A 198 1.30 3.79 16.04
C LEU A 198 1.80 3.36 17.41
N GLU A 199 1.00 2.61 18.16
CA GLU A 199 1.30 2.18 19.52
C GLU A 199 2.01 0.81 19.56
N ALA A 200 1.67 -0.07 18.62
CA ALA A 200 2.21 -1.43 18.54
C ALA A 200 2.35 -1.90 17.09
N ALA A 201 3.42 -2.65 16.83
CA ALA A 201 3.63 -3.35 15.56
C ALA A 201 4.17 -4.76 15.83
N GLN A 202 3.92 -5.73 14.95
CA GLN A 202 4.56 -7.04 15.11
C GLN A 202 6.00 -7.04 14.61
N ASN A 203 6.26 -6.44 13.46
CA ASN A 203 7.61 -6.36 12.89
C ASN A 203 7.77 -5.04 12.13
N ILE A 204 8.91 -4.38 12.31
CA ILE A 204 9.24 -3.14 11.60
C ILE A 204 10.58 -3.33 10.91
N SER A 205 10.60 -3.17 9.59
CA SER A 205 11.81 -3.19 8.77
C SER A 205 11.83 -1.93 7.92
N VAL A 206 12.85 -1.10 8.13
CA VAL A 206 13.00 0.16 7.42
C VAL A 206 14.37 0.19 6.76
N ARG A 207 14.42 0.33 5.43
CA ARG A 207 15.66 0.27 4.65
C ARG A 207 15.74 1.40 3.64
N ALA A 208 16.88 2.09 3.60
CA ALA A 208 17.14 3.13 2.60
C ALA A 208 16.03 4.23 2.55
N VAL A 209 15.59 4.71 3.72
CA VAL A 209 14.63 5.82 3.84
C VAL A 209 15.31 7.10 4.35
N GLY A 210 14.65 8.25 4.16
CA GLY A 210 15.16 9.56 4.59
C GLY A 210 14.86 9.93 6.02
N ASN A 211 13.66 9.61 6.51
CA ASN A 211 13.21 9.92 7.87
C ASN A 211 12.19 8.88 8.36
N LEU A 212 12.08 8.71 9.68
CA LEU A 212 11.06 7.88 10.33
C LEU A 212 10.65 8.52 11.66
N SER A 213 9.33 8.72 11.86
CA SER A 213 8.75 9.23 13.09
C SER A 213 7.70 8.28 13.65
N LEU A 214 7.98 7.70 14.82
CA LEU A 214 7.16 6.72 15.54
C LEU A 214 7.01 7.11 17.03
N PRO A 215 6.50 8.32 17.36
CA PRO A 215 6.57 8.85 18.72
C PRO A 215 5.74 8.05 19.74
N SER A 216 4.65 7.42 19.31
CA SER A 216 3.75 6.64 20.17
C SER A 216 4.11 5.16 20.28
N LEU A 217 5.09 4.68 19.50
CA LEU A 217 5.42 3.25 19.45
C LEU A 217 5.89 2.78 20.82
N SER A 218 5.14 1.84 21.40
CA SER A 218 5.40 1.31 22.73
C SER A 218 6.00 -0.09 22.70
N THR A 219 5.60 -0.92 21.74
CA THR A 219 5.99 -2.33 21.67
C THR A 219 6.17 -2.80 20.23
N VAL A 220 7.17 -3.65 20.02
CA VAL A 220 7.34 -4.48 18.81
C VAL A 220 7.33 -5.95 19.20
N ASP A 221 6.23 -6.65 18.98
CA ASP A 221 6.00 -8.04 19.44
C ASP A 221 5.05 -8.77 18.49
N PRO A 222 5.38 -9.98 17.97
CA PRO A 222 6.46 -10.87 18.39
C PRO A 222 7.76 -10.77 17.58
N GLY A 223 7.88 -9.79 16.69
CA GLY A 223 8.99 -9.68 15.75
C GLY A 223 10.08 -8.70 16.17
N SER A 224 10.80 -8.21 15.15
CA SER A 224 11.99 -7.36 15.30
C SER A 224 11.70 -5.93 14.85
N PHE A 225 12.55 -5.00 15.29
CA PHE A 225 12.61 -3.65 14.77
C PHE A 225 14.00 -3.41 14.17
N GLY A 226 14.07 -3.23 12.85
CA GLY A 226 15.28 -2.91 12.11
C GLY A 226 15.24 -1.58 11.36
N ILE A 227 16.33 -0.82 11.42
CA ILE A 227 16.61 0.35 10.57
C ILE A 227 17.95 0.12 9.87
N PHE A 228 17.94 0.07 8.54
CA PHE A 228 19.07 -0.34 7.71
C PHE A 228 19.40 0.69 6.64
N SER A 229 20.69 0.97 6.43
CA SER A 229 21.19 1.69 5.25
C SER A 229 20.43 3.00 4.94
N SER A 230 19.90 3.67 5.95
CA SER A 230 19.03 4.83 5.83
C SER A 230 19.80 6.13 6.01
N LYS A 231 19.24 7.24 5.51
CA LYS A 231 19.90 8.55 5.48
C LYS A 231 19.48 9.50 6.61
N MET A 232 18.61 9.05 7.50
CA MET A 232 18.15 9.86 8.64
C MET A 232 19.31 10.23 9.57
N GLU A 233 19.34 11.48 10.02
CA GLU A 233 20.38 11.97 10.95
C GLU A 233 20.05 11.65 12.41
N SER A 234 18.79 11.47 12.75
CA SER A 234 18.37 11.12 14.10
C SER A 234 17.17 10.18 14.07
N PHE A 235 17.07 9.31 15.06
CA PHE A 235 15.86 8.55 15.33
C PHE A 235 15.56 8.49 16.84
N TYR A 236 14.30 8.74 17.19
CA TYR A 236 13.83 8.80 18.57
C TYR A 236 12.56 7.95 18.69
N ALA A 237 12.57 7.01 19.63
CA ALA A 237 11.39 6.22 20.00
C ALA A 237 11.15 6.34 21.51
N PRO A 238 10.63 7.50 21.99
CA PRO A 238 10.63 7.84 23.41
C PRO A 238 9.70 6.97 24.27
N ASN A 239 8.69 6.34 23.63
CA ASN A 239 7.73 5.46 24.30
C ASN A 239 8.03 3.97 24.11
N LEU A 240 9.03 3.61 23.30
CA LEU A 240 9.35 2.20 23.03
C LEU A 240 9.88 1.56 24.31
N THR A 241 9.19 0.54 24.80
CA THR A 241 9.52 -0.18 26.03
C THR A 241 10.05 -1.57 25.76
N THR A 242 9.48 -2.29 24.78
CA THR A 242 9.81 -3.69 24.53
C THR A 242 9.97 -3.98 23.04
N VAL A 243 11.03 -4.72 22.70
CA VAL A 243 11.19 -5.39 21.40
C VAL A 243 11.33 -6.89 21.66
N ALA A 244 10.45 -7.71 21.06
CA ALA A 244 10.33 -9.12 21.38
C ALA A 244 11.41 -10.01 20.72
N GLN A 245 12.07 -9.51 19.68
CA GLN A 245 13.21 -10.17 19.05
C GLN A 245 14.37 -9.18 18.96
N ALA A 246 14.86 -8.90 17.76
CA ALA A 246 16.02 -8.04 17.58
C ALA A 246 15.63 -6.56 17.46
N LEU A 247 16.40 -5.69 18.10
CA LEU A 247 16.48 -4.27 17.78
C LEU A 247 17.79 -4.04 17.02
N THR A 248 17.72 -3.67 15.74
CA THR A 248 18.88 -3.63 14.85
C THR A 248 18.97 -2.32 14.10
N ILE A 249 20.01 -1.53 14.37
CA ILE A 249 20.25 -0.24 13.72
C ILE A 249 21.60 -0.32 13.01
N VAL A 250 21.61 -0.57 11.70
CA VAL A 250 22.83 -0.95 10.97
C VAL A 250 23.02 -0.14 9.69
N ASP A 251 24.26 0.24 9.40
CA ASP A 251 24.68 0.94 8.16
C ASP A 251 24.02 2.31 7.94
N ASN A 252 23.54 2.99 8.98
CA ASN A 252 22.94 4.32 8.86
C ASN A 252 24.02 5.40 8.99
N ASN A 253 24.90 5.50 7.98
CA ASN A 253 26.11 6.34 8.01
C ASN A 253 25.91 7.86 8.24
N LYS A 254 24.67 8.36 8.18
CA LYS A 254 24.33 9.77 8.48
C LYS A 254 23.75 9.98 9.87
N MET A 255 23.45 8.90 10.58
CA MET A 255 22.84 8.92 11.90
C MET A 255 23.83 9.44 12.94
N LYS A 256 23.46 10.55 13.59
CA LYS A 256 24.23 11.24 14.63
C LYS A 256 23.65 10.99 16.02
N ASN A 257 22.32 10.86 16.11
CA ASN A 257 21.62 10.73 17.39
C ASN A 257 20.63 9.56 17.37
N LEU A 258 20.68 8.76 18.43
CA LEU A 258 19.71 7.71 18.72
C LEU A 258 19.24 7.85 20.16
N SER A 259 17.94 7.70 20.42
CA SER A 259 17.44 7.62 21.79
C SER A 259 16.23 6.71 21.96
N PHE A 260 16.29 5.93 23.04
CA PHE A 260 15.29 4.95 23.45
C PHE A 260 15.05 5.05 24.97
N VAL A 261 14.74 6.26 25.46
CA VAL A 261 14.70 6.58 26.91
C VAL A 261 13.76 5.71 27.76
N SER A 262 12.75 5.07 27.14
CA SER A 262 11.80 4.20 27.82
C SER A 262 12.05 2.70 27.61
N LEU A 263 13.05 2.32 26.82
CA LEU A 263 13.32 0.93 26.47
C LEU A 263 13.76 0.15 27.71
N THR A 264 13.03 -0.91 28.05
CA THR A 264 13.32 -1.78 29.18
C THR A 264 13.85 -3.13 28.75
N ASP A 265 13.30 -3.69 27.67
CA ASP A 265 13.54 -5.07 27.28
C ASP A 265 13.75 -5.21 25.76
N VAL A 266 14.88 -5.81 25.38
CA VAL A 266 15.08 -6.41 24.06
C VAL A 266 15.23 -7.91 24.27
N LYS A 267 14.18 -8.68 23.99
CA LYS A 267 14.18 -10.13 24.31
C LYS A 267 15.12 -10.94 23.41
N GLY A 268 15.51 -10.41 22.24
CA GLY A 268 16.54 -10.95 21.36
C GLY A 268 17.85 -10.15 21.42
N SER A 269 18.47 -9.92 20.25
CA SER A 269 19.72 -9.16 20.13
C SER A 269 19.47 -7.65 20.00
N PHE A 270 20.31 -6.84 20.63
CA PHE A 270 20.35 -5.40 20.42
C PHE A 270 21.66 -5.04 19.71
N LEU A 271 21.56 -4.68 18.43
CA LEU A 271 22.70 -4.40 17.55
C LEU A 271 22.63 -2.95 17.05
N ILE A 272 23.67 -2.17 17.28
CA ILE A 272 23.90 -0.86 16.70
C ILE A 272 25.30 -0.91 16.07
N GLU A 273 25.38 -1.06 14.75
CA GLU A 273 26.65 -1.28 14.05
C GLU A 273 26.76 -0.42 12.79
N ASN A 274 27.99 -0.06 12.40
CA ASN A 274 28.28 0.69 11.17
C ASN A 274 27.50 2.01 11.01
N ASN A 275 27.12 2.66 12.11
CA ASN A 275 26.54 4.00 12.09
C ASN A 275 27.68 5.02 12.27
N THR A 276 28.48 5.21 11.23
CA THR A 276 29.81 5.88 11.34
C THR A 276 29.79 7.33 11.85
N ALA A 277 28.66 8.04 11.68
CA ALA A 277 28.45 9.40 12.20
C ALA A 277 27.86 9.44 13.61
N LEU A 278 27.54 8.28 14.21
CA LEU A 278 26.90 8.19 15.51
C LEU A 278 27.93 8.55 16.59
N SER A 279 27.75 9.73 17.16
CA SER A 279 28.57 10.25 18.25
C SER A 279 27.83 10.25 19.59
N VAL A 280 26.50 10.31 19.55
CA VAL A 280 25.64 10.35 20.74
C VAL A 280 24.64 9.20 20.68
N LEU A 281 24.76 8.27 21.63
CA LEU A 281 23.71 7.31 21.94
C LEU A 281 23.08 7.75 23.26
N THR A 282 22.11 8.66 23.19
CA THR A 282 21.50 9.23 24.39
C THR A 282 20.70 8.17 25.12
N ASP A 283 21.26 7.76 26.26
CA ASP A 283 20.66 7.10 27.41
C ASP A 283 19.69 5.95 27.10
N LEU A 284 20.10 4.76 27.57
CA LEU A 284 19.26 3.58 27.74
C LEU A 284 18.93 3.39 29.25
N PRO A 285 18.40 4.41 29.95
CA PRO A 285 18.45 4.48 31.42
C PRO A 285 17.53 3.45 32.08
N LYS A 286 16.56 2.93 31.32
CA LYS A 286 15.61 1.92 31.76
C LYS A 286 15.92 0.53 31.22
N LEU A 287 16.93 0.36 30.36
CA LEU A 287 17.24 -0.92 29.74
C LEU A 287 17.74 -1.88 30.82
N LYS A 288 17.04 -3.00 30.98
CA LYS A 288 17.31 -4.01 32.01
C LYS A 288 17.76 -5.32 31.40
N ASN A 289 17.12 -5.74 30.30
CA ASN A 289 17.31 -7.07 29.74
C ASN A 289 17.61 -6.99 28.24
N VAL A 290 18.71 -7.66 27.84
CA VAL A 290 18.99 -8.06 26.46
C VAL A 290 19.11 -9.58 26.47
N GLY A 291 18.22 -10.26 25.76
CA GLY A 291 18.09 -11.72 25.87
C GLY A 291 19.14 -12.52 25.09
N ALA A 292 19.81 -11.87 24.13
CA ALA A 292 20.91 -12.47 23.36
C ALA A 292 22.12 -11.52 23.33
N ALA A 293 22.62 -11.15 22.13
CA ALA A 293 23.79 -10.30 21.99
C ALA A 293 23.45 -8.82 22.20
N LEU A 294 24.31 -8.09 22.91
CA LEU A 294 24.35 -6.63 22.93
C LEU A 294 25.65 -6.21 22.21
N ASP A 295 25.52 -5.64 21.02
CA ASP A 295 26.64 -5.06 20.28
C ASP A 295 26.30 -3.62 19.92
N ILE A 296 27.10 -2.69 20.43
CA ILE A 296 26.98 -1.28 20.14
C ILE A 296 28.37 -0.80 19.74
N SER A 297 28.55 -0.52 18.46
CA SER A 297 29.80 -0.06 17.87
C SER A 297 29.58 1.27 17.11
N GLY A 298 30.51 2.20 17.31
CA GLY A 298 30.45 3.54 16.74
C GLY A 298 31.53 4.46 17.31
N ASN A 299 31.57 5.70 16.84
CA ASN A 299 32.47 6.74 17.35
C ASN A 299 31.81 7.47 18.54
N LEU A 300 31.33 6.71 19.53
CA LEU A 300 30.57 7.24 20.66
C LEU A 300 31.46 8.14 21.53
N THR A 301 31.02 9.38 21.73
CA THR A 301 31.72 10.37 22.56
C THR A 301 30.94 10.72 23.83
N GLU A 302 29.64 10.43 23.85
CA GLU A 302 28.71 10.64 24.97
C GLU A 302 27.71 9.46 25.05
#